data_AF-A0A845JVF7-F1
#
_entry.id   AF-A0A845JVF7-F1
#
_cell.length_a   1.000
_cell.length_b   1.000
_cell.length_c   1.000
_cell.angle_alpha   90.00
_cell.angle_beta   90.00
_cell.angle_gamma   90.00
#
_symmetry.space_group_name_H-M   'P 1'
#
loop_
_entity.id
_entity.type
_entity.pdbx_description
1 polymer ?
#
loop_
_entity_poly.entity_id
_entity_poly.type
_entity_poly.pdbx_seq_one_letter_code
_entity_poly.pdbx_strand_id
1 'polypeptide(L)'
;MKPKTRQAIDCSRCRDRKYVFINQKGKVRAEECSCFECKICEGSRRIFEETPEGISKIRECECNSLIKKITLFNQAGVPGKFVHEEFSSYSVDPPQHRTQKNALLHSKKFIEDYVARKGQYSQGLIFMGAPGLGKTHLVVSIIKELVMQNGVECKFVDFFELLRDIRHGYGEDISEKEFIDPYVGVQVLVIDELAKGRNTDWELTILDHFISARYNDDDKVTLVTTNFRDKLEKPAAYSNRNEKQSLSDAYQKYSLEEKIGARIYSRLMEMCKKVNLEGKDYRHIQP
;
A
#
# COMPACT_ATOMS: atom_id res chain seq x y z
N MET A 1 -1.41 12.98 -37.02
CA MET A 1 -0.77 12.68 -35.73
C MET A 1 0.38 11.72 -35.99
N LYS A 2 1.64 12.12 -35.78
CA LYS A 2 2.78 11.22 -35.97
C LYS A 2 2.72 10.12 -34.89
N PRO A 3 2.81 8.82 -35.25
CA PRO A 3 2.80 7.75 -34.27
C PRO A 3 4.03 7.90 -33.39
N LYS A 4 3.85 7.90 -32.05
CA LYS A 4 4.96 7.82 -31.11
C LYS A 4 5.68 6.49 -31.37
N THR A 5 6.87 6.56 -31.96
CA THR A 5 7.77 5.42 -32.09
C THR A 5 7.99 4.84 -30.69
N ARG A 6 7.51 3.61 -30.44
CA ARG A 6 7.80 2.89 -29.20
C ARG A 6 9.33 2.71 -29.15
N GLN A 7 9.97 3.32 -28.15
CA GLN A 7 11.38 3.03 -27.86
C GLN A 7 11.56 1.52 -27.71
N ALA A 8 12.60 0.98 -28.35
CA ALA A 8 12.99 -0.41 -28.13
C ALA A 8 13.37 -0.59 -26.66
N ILE A 9 12.96 -1.72 -26.08
CA ILE A 9 13.32 -2.09 -24.70
C ILE A 9 14.66 -2.84 -24.77
N ASP A 10 15.67 -2.36 -24.05
CA ASP A 10 17.02 -2.96 -24.09
C ASP A 10 17.11 -4.21 -23.20
N CYS A 11 16.45 -4.20 -22.04
CA CYS A 11 16.37 -5.33 -21.14
C CYS A 11 14.93 -5.83 -20.99
N SER A 12 14.61 -6.99 -21.56
CA SER A 12 13.30 -7.62 -21.43
C SER A 12 12.91 -7.99 -19.99
N ARG A 13 13.92 -8.23 -19.13
CA ARG A 13 13.74 -8.62 -17.72
C ARG A 13 13.26 -7.47 -16.84
N CYS A 14 13.93 -6.31 -16.88
CA CYS A 14 13.54 -5.15 -16.06
C CYS A 14 12.75 -4.08 -16.83
N ARG A 15 12.62 -4.21 -18.16
CA ARG A 15 12.06 -3.19 -19.05
C ARG A 15 12.73 -1.83 -18.84
N ASP A 16 14.06 -1.86 -18.76
CA ASP A 16 14.98 -0.72 -18.56
C ASP A 16 14.81 0.04 -17.25
N ARG A 17 14.06 -0.52 -16.28
CA ARG A 17 13.90 0.06 -14.94
C ARG A 17 15.12 -0.14 -14.04
N LYS A 18 16.07 -1.01 -14.43
CA LYS A 18 17.29 -1.40 -13.67
C LYS A 18 17.05 -2.24 -12.41
N TYR A 19 15.80 -2.53 -12.07
CA TYR A 19 15.42 -3.40 -10.95
C TYR A 19 14.30 -4.35 -11.36
N VAL A 20 14.11 -5.41 -10.58
CA VAL A 20 13.00 -6.36 -10.72
C VAL A 20 12.30 -6.58 -9.39
N PHE A 21 11.02 -6.96 -9.44
CA PHE A 21 10.32 -7.47 -8.29
C PHE A 21 10.31 -9.00 -8.32
N ILE A 22 10.61 -9.62 -7.18
CA ILE A 22 10.54 -11.06 -6.98
C ILE A 22 9.72 -11.38 -5.74
N ASN A 23 9.14 -12.57 -5.70
CA ASN A 23 8.57 -13.11 -4.46
C ASN A 23 9.65 -13.93 -3.75
N GLN A 24 10.05 -13.49 -2.57
CA GLN A 24 11.05 -14.17 -1.75
C GLN A 24 10.55 -14.27 -0.31
N LYS A 25 10.50 -15.49 0.22
CA LYS A 25 10.00 -15.78 1.59
C LYS A 25 8.63 -15.14 1.89
N GLY A 26 7.72 -15.17 0.90
CA GLY A 26 6.36 -14.65 1.07
C GLY A 26 6.23 -13.12 1.06
N LYS A 27 7.29 -12.39 0.71
CA LYS A 27 7.29 -10.93 0.55
C LYS A 27 7.76 -10.53 -0.84
N VAL A 28 7.26 -9.42 -1.36
CA VAL A 28 7.79 -8.82 -2.58
C VAL A 28 9.13 -8.18 -2.21
N ARG A 29 10.17 -8.54 -2.95
CA ARG A 29 11.49 -7.91 -2.86
C ARG A 29 11.81 -7.20 -4.16
N ALA A 30 12.40 -6.02 -4.06
CA ALA A 30 13.08 -5.38 -5.15
C ALA A 30 14.55 -5.80 -5.13
N GLU A 31 15.10 -6.09 -6.29
CA GLU A 31 16.52 -6.40 -6.48
C GLU A 31 17.04 -5.68 -7.72
N GLU A 32 18.34 -5.37 -7.72
CA GLU A 32 19.01 -4.87 -8.91
C GLU A 32 18.85 -5.89 -10.05
N CYS A 33 18.51 -5.42 -11.24
CA CYS A 33 18.52 -6.28 -12.40
C CYS A 33 19.97 -6.59 -12.76
N SER A 34 20.25 -7.84 -13.15
CA SER A 34 21.59 -8.25 -13.60
C SER A 34 22.11 -7.49 -14.82
N CYS A 35 21.25 -6.77 -15.55
CA CYS A 35 21.65 -5.90 -16.65
C CYS A 35 22.16 -4.53 -16.20
N PHE A 36 22.00 -4.19 -14.92
CA PHE A 36 22.37 -2.87 -14.41
C PHE A 36 23.82 -2.87 -13.96
N GLU A 37 24.64 -2.12 -14.68
CA GLU A 37 26.03 -1.86 -14.33
C GLU A 37 26.27 -0.34 -14.36
N CYS A 38 26.78 0.21 -13.26
CA CYS A 38 27.02 1.64 -13.16
C CYS A 38 28.39 2.00 -13.72
N LYS A 39 28.42 2.62 -14.90
CA LYS A 39 29.66 3.06 -15.58
C LYS A 39 30.47 4.16 -14.86
N ILE A 40 29.91 4.75 -13.80
CA ILE A 40 30.57 5.85 -13.05
C ILE A 40 31.36 5.30 -11.86
N CYS A 41 30.76 4.38 -11.11
CA CYS A 41 31.36 3.87 -9.88
C CYS A 41 31.70 2.37 -9.93
N GLU A 42 31.33 1.69 -11.03
CA GLU A 42 31.58 0.26 -11.25
C GLU A 42 31.10 -0.62 -10.07
N GLY A 43 29.98 -0.23 -9.46
CA GLY A 43 29.37 -0.94 -8.34
C GLY A 43 29.92 -0.56 -6.95
N SER A 44 30.97 0.26 -6.87
CA SER A 44 31.49 0.76 -5.58
C SER A 44 30.51 1.69 -4.85
N ARG A 45 29.57 2.30 -5.59
CA ARG A 45 28.53 3.26 -5.12
C ARG A 45 29.11 4.54 -4.50
N ARG A 46 30.42 4.72 -4.57
CA ARG A 46 31.17 5.84 -4.03
C ARG A 46 32.09 6.38 -5.12
N ILE A 47 32.27 7.68 -5.15
CA ILE A 47 33.16 8.35 -6.09
C ILE A 47 34.21 9.08 -5.25
N PHE A 48 35.47 8.82 -5.57
CA PHE A 48 36.60 9.51 -4.98
C PHE A 48 36.88 10.76 -5.81
N GLU A 49 36.98 11.91 -5.15
CA GLU A 49 37.30 13.18 -5.77
C GLU A 49 38.43 13.84 -5.00
N GLU A 50 39.46 14.30 -5.70
CA GLU A 50 40.50 15.15 -5.14
C GLU A 50 40.23 16.60 -5.56
N THR A 51 40.16 17.49 -4.59
CA THR A 51 40.03 18.92 -4.87
C THR A 51 41.38 19.50 -5.32
N PRO A 52 41.40 20.65 -6.02
CA PRO A 52 42.64 21.33 -6.40
C PRO A 52 43.57 21.64 -5.21
N GLU A 53 43.02 21.72 -3.99
CA GLU A 53 43.77 21.92 -2.74
C GLU A 53 44.35 20.63 -2.15
N GLY A 54 44.25 19.49 -2.85
CA GLY A 54 44.79 18.19 -2.41
C GLY A 54 43.92 17.47 -1.37
N ILE A 55 42.66 17.88 -1.20
CA ILE A 55 41.74 17.24 -0.24
C ILE A 55 41.00 16.11 -0.94
N SER A 56 41.20 14.87 -0.48
CA SER A 56 40.39 13.73 -0.91
C SER A 56 39.02 13.73 -0.24
N LYS A 57 37.95 13.73 -1.04
CA LYS A 57 36.56 13.61 -0.60
C LYS A 57 35.92 12.37 -1.21
N ILE A 58 35.02 11.76 -0.46
CA ILE A 58 34.18 10.66 -0.95
C ILE A 58 32.76 11.19 -1.03
N ARG A 59 32.13 11.07 -2.20
CA ARG A 59 30.70 11.30 -2.36
C ARG A 59 29.98 10.04 -2.81
N GLU A 60 28.68 10.00 -2.59
CA GLU A 60 27.84 8.92 -3.10
C GLU A 60 27.65 9.05 -4.62
N CYS A 61 27.71 7.92 -5.32
CA CYS A 61 27.32 7.86 -6.72
C CYS A 61 25.80 7.99 -6.84
N GLU A 62 25.31 8.60 -7.93
CA GLU A 62 23.87 8.73 -8.20
C GLU A 62 23.13 7.37 -8.25
N CYS A 63 23.81 6.29 -8.66
CA CYS A 63 23.24 4.94 -8.65
C CYS A 63 22.88 4.47 -7.23
N ASN A 64 23.50 5.02 -6.18
CA ASN A 64 23.19 4.69 -4.80
C ASN A 64 21.75 5.06 -4.42
N SER A 65 21.15 6.04 -5.11
CA SER A 65 19.73 6.37 -4.97
C SER A 65 18.83 5.16 -5.27
N LEU A 66 19.14 4.37 -6.30
CA LEU A 66 18.38 3.16 -6.62
C LEU A 66 18.46 2.12 -5.48
N ILE A 67 19.65 1.94 -4.91
CA ILE A 67 19.87 1.00 -3.79
C ILE A 67 19.10 1.42 -2.55
N LYS A 68 19.10 2.72 -2.25
CA LYS A 68 18.29 3.29 -1.15
C LYS A 68 16.80 3.01 -1.37
N LYS A 69 16.28 3.21 -2.59
CA LYS A 69 14.88 2.90 -2.93
C LYS A 69 14.57 1.41 -2.83
N ILE A 70 15.45 0.54 -3.31
CA ILE A 70 15.33 -0.92 -3.16
C ILE A 70 15.25 -1.31 -1.67
N THR A 71 16.12 -0.72 -0.85
CA THR A 71 16.16 -0.97 0.59
C THR A 71 14.86 -0.54 1.27
N LEU A 72 14.38 0.68 0.97
CA LEU A 72 13.10 1.20 1.46
C LEU A 72 11.94 0.29 1.03
N PHE A 73 11.90 -0.14 -0.23
CA PHE A 73 10.83 -1.01 -0.73
C PHE A 73 10.83 -2.36 -0.01
N ASN A 74 12.01 -2.93 0.20
CA ASN A 74 12.17 -4.19 0.92
C ASN A 74 11.73 -4.06 2.39
N GLN A 75 11.86 -2.88 3.00
CA GLN A 75 11.36 -2.60 4.34
C GLN A 75 9.84 -2.37 4.38
N ALA A 76 9.20 -2.06 3.24
CA ALA A 76 7.76 -1.80 3.18
C ALA A 76 6.88 -3.02 3.49
N GLY A 77 7.40 -4.24 3.30
CA GLY A 77 6.73 -5.45 3.79
C GLY A 77 5.54 -5.96 2.95
N VAL A 78 5.45 -5.55 1.68
CA VAL A 78 4.40 -5.98 0.74
C VAL A 78 4.34 -7.51 0.62
N PRO A 79 3.16 -8.15 0.75
CA PRO A 79 3.00 -9.60 0.61
C PRO A 79 3.39 -10.11 -0.78
N GLY A 80 4.13 -11.22 -0.84
CA GLY A 80 4.74 -11.76 -2.06
C GLY A 80 3.75 -12.16 -3.16
N LYS A 81 2.50 -12.43 -2.80
CA LYS A 81 1.41 -12.66 -3.76
C LYS A 81 1.19 -11.45 -4.69
N PHE A 82 1.58 -10.24 -4.26
CA PHE A 82 1.40 -9.00 -5.01
C PHE A 82 2.62 -8.58 -5.86
N VAL A 83 3.45 -9.54 -6.28
CA VAL A 83 4.68 -9.28 -7.03
C VAL A 83 4.42 -8.67 -8.41
N HIS A 84 3.33 -9.03 -9.09
CA HIS A 84 3.00 -8.61 -10.46
C HIS A 84 2.01 -7.44 -10.55
N GLU A 85 1.55 -6.95 -9.40
CA GLU A 85 0.53 -5.93 -9.26
C GLU A 85 1.17 -4.56 -9.43
N GLU A 86 0.85 -3.90 -10.53
CA GLU A 86 1.29 -2.56 -10.87
C GLU A 86 0.13 -1.82 -11.54
N PHE A 87 0.20 -0.49 -11.64
CA PHE A 87 -0.81 0.27 -12.41
C PHE A 87 -0.92 -0.18 -13.86
N SER A 88 0.18 -0.70 -14.43
CA SER A 88 0.22 -1.21 -15.80
C SER A 88 -0.50 -2.55 -15.98
N SER A 89 -0.61 -3.35 -14.92
CA SER A 89 -1.33 -4.63 -14.90
C SER A 89 -2.76 -4.52 -14.35
N TYR A 90 -3.19 -3.32 -13.92
CA TYR A 90 -4.55 -3.08 -13.45
C TYR A 90 -5.53 -2.90 -14.63
N SER A 91 -6.38 -3.90 -14.85
CA SER A 91 -7.37 -3.87 -15.93
C SER A 91 -8.61 -3.06 -15.57
N VAL A 92 -9.05 -2.20 -16.49
CA VAL A 92 -10.24 -1.35 -16.34
C VAL A 92 -11.16 -1.41 -17.56
N ASP A 93 -10.89 -2.36 -18.46
CA ASP A 93 -11.62 -2.53 -19.70
C ASP A 93 -12.95 -3.26 -19.43
N PRO A 94 -13.94 -3.24 -20.33
CA PRO A 94 -15.14 -4.03 -20.14
C PRO A 94 -14.80 -5.51 -19.89
N PRO A 95 -15.46 -6.20 -18.94
CA PRO A 95 -16.72 -5.86 -18.27
C PRO A 95 -16.56 -5.12 -16.91
N GLN A 96 -15.40 -4.51 -16.62
CA GLN A 96 -15.19 -3.81 -15.36
C GLN A 96 -16.12 -2.59 -15.20
N HIS A 97 -16.52 -2.32 -13.95
CA HIS A 97 -17.38 -1.18 -13.65
C HIS A 97 -16.59 0.14 -13.68
N ARG A 98 -17.24 1.24 -14.08
CA ARG A 98 -16.62 2.58 -14.20
C ARG A 98 -15.90 3.05 -12.94
N THR A 99 -16.35 2.62 -11.76
CA THR A 99 -15.74 3.01 -10.47
C THR A 99 -14.32 2.47 -10.31
N GLN A 100 -13.98 1.34 -10.95
CA GLN A 100 -12.62 0.79 -10.94
C GLN A 100 -11.66 1.67 -11.73
N LYS A 101 -12.11 2.23 -12.87
CA LYS A 101 -11.37 3.24 -13.63
C LYS A 101 -11.19 4.52 -12.82
N ASN A 102 -12.23 4.99 -12.13
CA ASN A 102 -12.14 6.15 -11.26
C ASN A 102 -11.14 5.91 -10.11
N ALA A 103 -11.13 4.72 -9.52
CA ALA A 103 -10.19 4.36 -8.46
C ALA A 103 -8.73 4.38 -8.95
N LEU A 104 -8.46 3.90 -10.17
CA LEU A 104 -7.16 4.04 -10.82
C LEU A 104 -6.75 5.51 -11.01
N LEU A 105 -7.68 6.35 -11.48
CA LEU A 105 -7.42 7.79 -11.66
C LEU A 105 -7.15 8.49 -10.33
N HIS A 106 -7.92 8.19 -9.28
CA HIS A 106 -7.69 8.71 -7.93
C HIS A 106 -6.34 8.28 -7.38
N SER A 107 -5.91 7.04 -7.62
CA SER A 107 -4.61 6.53 -7.17
C SER A 107 -3.44 7.27 -7.83
N LYS A 108 -3.52 7.51 -9.15
CA LYS A 108 -2.49 8.26 -9.89
C LYS A 108 -2.44 9.73 -9.45
N LYS A 109 -3.61 10.37 -9.36
CA LYS A 109 -3.71 11.75 -8.88
C LYS A 109 -3.17 11.92 -7.46
N PHE A 110 -3.44 10.96 -6.58
CA PHE A 110 -2.89 10.97 -5.22
C PHE A 110 -1.36 11.01 -5.22
N ILE A 111 -0.69 10.24 -6.07
CA ILE A 111 0.77 10.24 -6.18
C ILE A 111 1.27 11.60 -6.70
N GLU A 112 0.62 12.14 -7.73
CA GLU A 112 0.95 13.47 -8.28
C GLU A 112 0.83 14.56 -7.20
N ASP A 113 -0.28 14.58 -6.48
CA ASP A 113 -0.55 15.56 -5.41
C ASP A 113 0.44 15.41 -4.24
N TYR A 114 0.76 14.18 -3.83
CA TYR A 114 1.72 13.89 -2.76
C TYR A 114 3.13 14.38 -3.12
N VAL A 115 3.61 14.06 -4.33
CA VAL A 115 4.95 14.45 -4.81
C VAL A 115 5.03 15.96 -4.99
N ALA A 116 4.00 16.58 -5.58
CA ALA A 116 3.96 18.04 -5.80
C ALA A 116 4.06 18.83 -4.49
N ARG A 117 3.53 18.30 -3.39
CA ARG A 117 3.55 18.93 -2.06
C ARG A 117 4.76 18.53 -1.22
N LYS A 118 5.72 17.77 -1.76
CA LYS A 118 6.97 17.37 -1.09
C LYS A 118 6.74 16.74 0.30
N GLY A 119 5.67 15.96 0.45
CA GLY A 119 5.32 15.31 1.73
C GLY A 119 4.51 16.19 2.70
N GLN A 120 4.24 17.47 2.39
CA GLN A 120 3.27 18.29 3.13
C GLN A 120 1.84 17.98 2.68
N TYR A 121 1.48 16.69 2.74
CA TYR A 121 0.20 16.17 2.31
C TYR A 121 -0.20 15.04 3.25
N SER A 122 -1.27 15.25 4.02
CA SER A 122 -1.78 14.27 4.99
C SER A 122 -3.04 13.53 4.52
N GLN A 123 -3.66 13.94 3.41
CA GLN A 123 -4.89 13.33 2.95
C GLN A 123 -4.64 11.98 2.25
N GLY A 124 -5.08 10.91 2.88
CA GLY A 124 -5.02 9.55 2.36
C GLY A 124 -6.20 9.16 1.47
N LEU A 125 -6.29 7.86 1.17
CA LEU A 125 -7.38 7.26 0.42
C LEU A 125 -7.93 6.06 1.18
N ILE A 126 -9.26 5.90 1.18
CA ILE A 126 -9.91 4.68 1.64
C ILE A 126 -10.66 4.03 0.48
N PHE A 127 -10.17 2.87 0.06
CA PHE A 127 -10.77 2.05 -0.98
C PHE A 127 -11.81 1.13 -0.36
N MET A 128 -13.07 1.29 -0.77
CA MET A 128 -14.22 0.57 -0.21
C MET A 128 -14.94 -0.22 -1.31
N GLY A 129 -15.34 -1.46 -1.03
CA GLY A 129 -16.11 -2.26 -2.00
C GLY A 129 -15.96 -3.75 -1.79
N ALA A 130 -16.76 -4.56 -2.49
CA ALA A 130 -16.74 -6.01 -2.33
C ALA A 130 -15.34 -6.64 -2.56
N PRO A 131 -15.09 -7.87 -2.05
CA PRO A 131 -13.88 -8.62 -2.37
C PRO A 131 -13.66 -8.76 -3.88
N GLY A 132 -12.39 -8.85 -4.30
CA GLY A 132 -12.04 -9.13 -5.70
C GLY A 132 -12.17 -7.96 -6.68
N LEU A 133 -12.37 -6.73 -6.19
CA LEU A 133 -12.45 -5.52 -7.04
C LEU A 133 -11.10 -4.81 -7.25
N GLY A 134 -9.98 -5.38 -6.79
CA GLY A 134 -8.65 -4.80 -7.03
C GLY A 134 -8.21 -3.68 -6.06
N LYS A 135 -8.86 -3.54 -4.89
CA LYS A 135 -8.48 -2.54 -3.87
C LYS A 135 -7.02 -2.69 -3.43
N THR A 136 -6.60 -3.90 -3.06
CA THR A 136 -5.22 -4.18 -2.63
C THR A 136 -4.23 -3.98 -3.76
N HIS A 137 -4.61 -4.31 -5.01
CA HIS A 137 -3.79 -4.05 -6.21
C HIS A 137 -3.46 -2.56 -6.32
N LEU A 138 -4.46 -1.68 -6.16
CA LEU A 138 -4.27 -0.24 -6.24
C LEU A 138 -3.31 0.28 -5.17
N VAL A 139 -3.51 -0.08 -3.89
CA VAL A 139 -2.60 0.39 -2.81
C VAL A 139 -1.18 -0.16 -2.96
N VAL A 140 -1.01 -1.40 -3.43
CA VAL A 140 0.32 -1.96 -3.73
C VAL A 140 0.98 -1.22 -4.89
N SER A 141 0.20 -0.87 -5.92
CA SER A 141 0.69 -0.08 -7.05
C SER A 141 1.14 1.31 -6.62
N ILE A 142 0.40 1.93 -5.68
CA ILE A 142 0.78 3.21 -5.07
C ILE A 142 2.11 3.09 -4.31
N ILE A 143 2.27 2.08 -3.44
CA ILE A 143 3.53 1.85 -2.72
C ILE A 143 4.69 1.67 -3.71
N LYS A 144 4.55 0.80 -4.72
CA LYS A 144 5.60 0.52 -5.70
C LYS A 144 6.06 1.80 -6.40
N GLU A 145 5.11 2.64 -6.83
CA GLU A 145 5.43 3.89 -7.51
C GLU A 145 6.07 4.93 -6.58
N LEU A 146 5.50 5.14 -5.38
CA LEU A 146 6.02 6.10 -4.41
C LEU A 146 7.45 5.76 -3.97
N VAL A 147 7.72 4.49 -3.67
CA VAL A 147 9.05 4.09 -3.23
C VAL A 147 10.03 4.08 -4.40
N MET A 148 9.70 3.41 -5.51
CA MET A 148 10.69 3.18 -6.57
C MET A 148 10.94 4.41 -7.46
N GLN A 149 9.94 5.28 -7.62
CA GLN A 149 10.12 6.51 -8.38
C GLN A 149 10.56 7.67 -7.48
N ASN A 150 9.97 7.79 -6.28
CA ASN A 150 10.12 8.99 -5.46
C ASN A 150 10.95 8.78 -4.18
N GLY A 151 11.30 7.55 -3.81
CA GLY A 151 12.07 7.27 -2.60
C GLY A 151 11.34 7.57 -1.29
N VAL A 152 10.01 7.51 -1.32
CA VAL A 152 9.14 7.74 -0.16
C VAL A 152 9.15 6.50 0.75
N GLU A 153 9.20 6.71 2.05
CA GLU A 153 9.10 5.61 3.02
C GLU A 153 7.65 5.13 3.14
N CYS A 154 7.44 3.84 2.85
CA CYS A 154 6.12 3.23 2.89
C CYS A 154 6.13 1.97 3.77
N LYS A 155 5.00 1.63 4.38
CA LYS A 155 4.73 0.32 5.00
C LYS A 155 3.41 -0.24 4.55
N PHE A 156 3.36 -1.56 4.42
CA PHE A 156 2.15 -2.34 4.20
C PHE A 156 1.89 -3.21 5.42
N VAL A 157 0.69 -3.13 5.95
CA VAL A 157 0.21 -4.03 6.99
C VAL A 157 -1.12 -4.64 6.57
N ASP A 158 -1.17 -5.97 6.60
CA ASP A 158 -2.43 -6.70 6.66
C ASP A 158 -2.88 -6.65 8.11
N PHE A 159 -3.97 -5.93 8.40
CA PHE A 159 -4.36 -5.65 9.77
C PHE A 159 -4.73 -6.93 10.53
N PHE A 160 -5.30 -7.93 9.85
CA PHE A 160 -5.67 -9.19 10.49
C PHE A 160 -4.42 -10.01 10.87
N GLU A 161 -3.43 -10.06 9.99
CA GLU A 161 -2.17 -10.74 10.27
C GLU A 161 -1.40 -10.05 11.41
N LEU A 162 -1.37 -8.70 11.44
CA LEU A 162 -0.77 -7.96 12.55
C LEU A 162 -1.41 -8.30 13.89
N LEU A 163 -2.75 -8.30 13.95
CA LEU A 163 -3.46 -8.65 15.19
C LEU A 163 -3.11 -10.07 15.65
N ARG A 164 -2.92 -11.02 14.72
CA ARG A 164 -2.49 -12.38 15.06
C ARG A 164 -1.07 -12.39 15.63
N ASP A 165 -0.15 -11.63 15.03
CA ASP A 165 1.23 -11.57 15.47
C ASP A 165 1.35 -10.92 16.86
N ILE A 166 0.61 -9.84 17.14
CA ILE A 166 0.55 -9.22 18.48
C ILE A 166 -0.01 -10.21 19.51
N ARG A 167 -1.08 -10.96 19.17
CA ARG A 167 -1.65 -11.98 20.08
C ARG A 167 -0.63 -13.05 20.46
N HIS A 168 0.17 -13.51 19.51
CA HIS A 168 1.24 -14.47 19.79
C HIS A 168 2.37 -13.86 20.63
N GLY A 169 2.74 -12.60 20.36
CA GLY A 169 3.80 -11.87 21.06
C GLY A 169 3.56 -11.68 22.57
N TYR A 170 2.31 -11.63 23.04
CA TYR A 170 2.04 -11.59 24.50
C TYR A 170 2.54 -12.83 25.25
N GLY A 171 2.69 -13.97 24.56
CA GLY A 171 3.27 -15.17 25.16
C GLY A 171 4.79 -15.08 25.38
N GLU A 172 5.43 -14.06 24.81
CA GLU A 172 6.89 -13.87 24.80
C GLU A 172 7.32 -12.55 25.48
N ASP A 173 6.45 -11.91 26.27
CA ASP A 173 6.68 -10.63 26.97
C ASP A 173 7.08 -9.45 26.06
N ILE A 174 6.74 -9.52 24.77
CA ILE A 174 6.96 -8.43 23.82
C ILE A 174 5.85 -7.40 23.98
N SER A 175 6.21 -6.12 24.04
CA SER A 175 5.23 -5.04 24.21
C SER A 175 4.43 -4.80 22.93
N GLU A 176 3.13 -4.48 23.06
CA GLU A 176 2.29 -4.06 21.92
C GLU A 176 2.96 -2.94 21.11
N LYS A 177 3.63 -2.02 21.81
CA LYS A 177 4.31 -0.88 21.24
C LYS A 177 5.38 -1.29 20.21
N GLU A 178 6.14 -2.35 20.47
CA GLU A 178 7.17 -2.84 19.55
C GLU A 178 6.60 -3.35 18.22
N PHE A 179 5.35 -3.82 18.23
CA PHE A 179 4.64 -4.21 17.00
C PHE A 179 4.03 -3.01 16.26
N ILE A 180 3.69 -1.93 16.95
CA ILE A 180 2.95 -0.79 16.40
C ILE A 180 3.89 0.30 15.88
N ASP A 181 4.92 0.65 16.65
CA ASP A 181 5.87 1.73 16.35
C ASP A 181 6.47 1.66 14.94
N PRO A 182 6.85 0.47 14.40
CA PRO A 182 7.38 0.36 13.04
C PRO A 182 6.43 0.78 11.91
N TYR A 183 5.13 0.94 12.20
CA TYR A 183 4.10 1.28 11.23
C TYR A 183 3.57 2.70 11.39
N VAL A 184 3.38 3.18 12.62
CA VAL A 184 2.80 4.51 12.85
C VAL A 184 3.77 5.65 12.51
N GLY A 185 5.08 5.38 12.52
CA GLY A 185 6.13 6.36 12.23
C GLY A 185 6.32 6.73 10.76
N VAL A 186 5.91 5.85 9.83
CA VAL A 186 6.30 6.02 8.41
C VAL A 186 5.47 7.07 7.68
N GLN A 187 6.06 7.64 6.62
CA GLN A 187 5.41 8.67 5.79
C GLN A 187 4.08 8.16 5.19
N VAL A 188 4.08 6.97 4.59
CA VAL A 188 2.87 6.37 4.01
C VAL A 188 2.60 4.98 4.57
N LEU A 189 1.49 4.80 5.27
CA LEU A 189 1.05 3.50 5.78
C LEU A 189 -0.14 2.98 4.98
N VAL A 190 -0.05 1.73 4.51
CA VAL A 190 -1.18 0.98 3.96
C VAL A 190 -1.73 0.03 5.01
N ILE A 191 -2.99 0.18 5.38
CA ILE A 191 -3.77 -0.75 6.21
C ILE A 191 -4.70 -1.53 5.29
N ASP A 192 -4.34 -2.77 4.97
CA ASP A 192 -5.12 -3.66 4.10
C ASP A 192 -6.13 -4.49 4.91
N GLU A 193 -7.26 -4.79 4.28
CA GLU A 193 -8.35 -5.59 4.82
C GLU A 193 -8.91 -5.11 6.17
N LEU A 194 -9.06 -3.79 6.33
CA LEU A 194 -9.61 -3.20 7.54
C LEU A 194 -11.00 -3.76 7.86
N ALA A 195 -11.21 -4.07 9.15
CA ALA A 195 -12.45 -4.57 9.76
C ALA A 195 -12.89 -5.99 9.34
N LYS A 196 -12.01 -6.79 8.71
CA LYS A 196 -12.30 -8.19 8.32
C LYS A 196 -12.47 -9.14 9.52
N GLY A 197 -11.92 -8.79 10.68
CA GLY A 197 -11.94 -9.60 11.91
C GLY A 197 -13.28 -9.63 12.65
N ARG A 198 -13.25 -10.15 13.89
CA ARG A 198 -14.42 -10.11 14.78
C ARG A 198 -14.63 -8.71 15.36
N ASN A 199 -13.60 -7.86 15.30
CA ASN A 199 -13.52 -6.54 15.89
C ASN A 199 -13.86 -6.58 17.38
N THR A 200 -13.19 -7.48 18.11
CA THR A 200 -13.28 -7.51 19.57
C THR A 200 -12.76 -6.19 20.16
N ASP A 201 -13.17 -5.81 21.37
CA ASP A 201 -12.75 -4.55 22.01
C ASP A 201 -11.23 -4.33 22.00
N TRP A 202 -10.46 -5.43 22.17
CA TRP A 202 -9.01 -5.40 22.04
C TRP A 202 -8.53 -5.03 20.62
N GLU A 203 -9.11 -5.61 19.56
CA GLU A 203 -8.75 -5.29 18.15
C GLU A 203 -9.07 -3.83 17.82
N LEU A 204 -10.19 -3.32 18.35
CA LEU A 204 -10.59 -1.92 18.21
C LEU A 204 -9.65 -0.97 18.96
N THR A 205 -9.11 -1.39 20.10
CA THR A 205 -8.13 -0.61 20.86
C THR A 205 -6.83 -0.45 20.07
N ILE A 206 -6.32 -1.54 19.48
CA ILE A 206 -5.14 -1.49 18.59
C ILE A 206 -5.43 -0.60 17.38
N LEU A 207 -6.59 -0.76 16.74
CA LEU A 207 -6.96 0.07 15.60
C LEU A 207 -7.06 1.56 15.97
N ASP A 208 -7.68 1.89 17.09
CA ASP A 208 -7.78 3.27 17.57
C ASP A 208 -6.40 3.86 17.85
N HIS A 209 -5.44 3.07 18.35
CA HIS A 209 -4.06 3.52 18.51
C HIS A 209 -3.42 3.88 17.16
N PHE A 210 -3.52 3.01 16.15
CA PHE A 210 -3.00 3.29 14.80
C PHE A 210 -3.58 4.58 14.20
N ILE A 211 -4.91 4.70 14.24
CA ILE A 211 -5.60 5.84 13.65
C ILE A 211 -5.34 7.12 14.47
N SER A 212 -5.34 7.05 15.80
CA SER A 212 -5.07 8.21 16.66
C SER A 212 -3.66 8.74 16.48
N ALA A 213 -2.65 7.86 16.48
CA ALA A 213 -1.26 8.25 16.33
C ALA A 213 -1.06 9.02 15.02
N ARG A 214 -1.57 8.46 13.92
CA ARG A 214 -1.42 9.07 12.59
C ARG A 214 -2.33 10.26 12.35
N TYR A 215 -3.49 10.34 13.01
CA TYR A 215 -4.38 11.51 12.93
C TYR A 215 -3.73 12.76 13.56
N ASN A 216 -2.93 12.56 14.61
CA ASN A 216 -2.26 13.66 15.29
C ASN A 216 -1.00 14.16 14.55
N ASP A 217 -0.55 13.45 13.52
CA ASP A 217 0.57 13.83 12.67
C ASP A 217 0.06 14.51 11.40
N ASP A 218 0.53 15.73 11.09
CA ASP A 218 0.07 16.53 9.96
C ASP A 218 0.82 16.27 8.64
N ASP A 219 1.83 15.39 8.66
CA ASP A 219 2.70 15.04 7.53
C ASP A 219 2.65 13.55 7.15
N LYS A 220 1.78 12.76 7.80
CA LYS A 220 1.65 11.32 7.56
C LYS A 220 0.39 10.96 6.82
N VAL A 221 0.50 10.02 5.88
CA VAL A 221 -0.62 9.57 5.03
C VAL A 221 -1.01 8.13 5.32
N THR A 222 -2.31 7.88 5.40
CA THR A 222 -2.83 6.51 5.55
C THR A 222 -3.68 6.11 4.34
N LEU A 223 -3.34 5.00 3.72
CA LEU A 223 -4.14 4.36 2.68
C LEU A 223 -4.81 3.14 3.29
N VAL A 224 -6.11 2.97 3.05
CA VAL A 224 -6.90 1.90 3.66
C VAL A 224 -7.65 1.13 2.59
N THR A 225 -7.73 -0.18 2.74
CA THR A 225 -8.70 -1.00 1.98
C THR A 225 -9.69 -1.63 2.94
N THR A 226 -10.96 -1.71 2.53
CA THR A 226 -11.99 -2.39 3.31
C THR A 226 -13.07 -3.00 2.40
N ASN A 227 -13.64 -4.12 2.85
CA ASN A 227 -14.77 -4.74 2.17
C ASN A 227 -16.13 -4.14 2.59
N PHE A 228 -16.14 -3.29 3.62
CA PHE A 228 -17.35 -2.69 4.17
C PHE A 228 -17.75 -1.44 3.40
N ARG A 229 -19.06 -1.16 3.36
CA ARG A 229 -19.61 0.04 2.76
C ARG A 229 -19.72 1.16 3.80
N ASP A 230 -19.74 2.39 3.30
CA ASP A 230 -19.88 3.60 4.11
C ASP A 230 -21.26 3.69 4.80
N LYS A 231 -22.33 3.48 4.04
CA LYS A 231 -23.71 3.42 4.54
C LYS A 231 -24.39 2.15 4.04
N LEU A 232 -25.23 1.55 4.88
CA LEU A 232 -26.13 0.49 4.47
C LEU A 232 -27.31 1.12 3.75
N GLU A 233 -27.51 0.81 2.46
CA GLU A 233 -28.59 1.42 1.67
C GLU A 233 -29.98 0.94 2.10
N LYS A 234 -30.08 -0.16 2.86
CA LYS A 234 -31.29 -0.62 3.56
C LYS A 234 -30.88 -1.42 4.80
N PRO A 235 -31.52 -1.25 5.97
CA PRO A 235 -31.36 -2.23 7.04
C PRO A 235 -31.81 -3.58 6.48
N ALA A 236 -30.97 -4.61 6.60
CA ALA A 236 -31.33 -5.95 6.18
C ALA A 236 -32.62 -6.33 6.93
N ALA A 237 -33.75 -6.31 6.23
CA ALA A 237 -35.01 -6.78 6.76
C ALA A 237 -34.79 -8.23 7.21
N TYR A 238 -34.87 -8.45 8.52
CA TYR A 238 -35.07 -9.75 9.18
C TYR A 238 -34.59 -10.97 8.37
N SER A 239 -33.27 -11.13 8.20
CA SER A 239 -32.73 -12.45 7.85
C SER A 239 -32.66 -13.27 9.14
N ASN A 240 -33.29 -14.44 9.13
CA ASN A 240 -33.44 -15.35 10.26
C ASN A 240 -32.13 -15.52 11.05
N ARG A 241 -32.20 -15.33 12.39
CA ARG A 241 -31.07 -15.43 13.34
C ARG A 241 -30.43 -16.83 13.47
N ASN A 242 -30.79 -17.79 12.61
CA ASN A 242 -30.44 -19.21 12.75
C ASN A 242 -29.56 -19.76 11.60
N GLU A 243 -28.86 -18.92 10.84
CA GLU A 243 -27.79 -19.40 9.94
C GLU A 243 -26.42 -19.18 10.57
N LYS A 244 -25.63 -20.26 10.64
CA LYS A 244 -24.25 -20.29 11.14
C LYS A 244 -23.47 -19.09 10.59
N GLN A 245 -22.91 -18.28 11.50
CA GLN A 245 -22.08 -17.11 11.19
C GLN A 245 -20.91 -17.48 10.26
N SER A 246 -21.08 -17.25 8.96
CA SER A 246 -19.98 -17.19 8.00
C SER A 246 -19.34 -15.81 8.07
N LEU A 247 -18.02 -15.74 8.24
CA LEU A 247 -17.25 -14.49 8.13
C LEU A 247 -17.43 -13.81 6.76
N SER A 248 -17.85 -14.57 5.74
CA SER A 248 -18.00 -14.11 4.36
C SER A 248 -19.13 -13.10 4.14
N ASP A 249 -20.15 -13.03 5.00
CA ASP A 249 -21.33 -12.19 4.73
C ASP A 249 -21.46 -10.98 5.66
N ALA A 250 -20.52 -10.81 6.60
CA ALA A 250 -20.54 -9.71 7.57
C ALA A 250 -20.47 -8.32 6.91
N TYR A 251 -19.71 -8.18 5.81
CA TYR A 251 -19.57 -6.90 5.09
C TYR A 251 -20.84 -6.48 4.34
N GLN A 252 -21.82 -7.38 4.19
CA GLN A 252 -23.12 -7.08 3.60
C GLN A 252 -24.13 -6.61 4.66
N LYS A 253 -23.90 -6.96 5.93
CA LYS A 253 -24.84 -6.72 7.04
C LYS A 253 -24.52 -5.48 7.85
N TYR A 254 -23.24 -5.14 7.98
CA TYR A 254 -22.78 -4.02 8.80
C TYR A 254 -22.12 -2.93 7.95
N SER A 255 -22.28 -1.67 8.34
CA SER A 255 -21.47 -0.57 7.82
C SER A 255 -20.05 -0.62 8.38
N LEU A 256 -19.14 0.14 7.78
CA LEU A 256 -17.80 0.31 8.34
C LEU A 256 -17.87 0.94 9.75
N GLU A 257 -18.71 1.97 9.93
CA GLU A 257 -18.87 2.68 11.21
C GLU A 257 -19.34 1.74 12.33
N GLU A 258 -20.33 0.89 12.06
CA GLU A 258 -20.81 -0.12 13.02
C GLU A 258 -19.72 -1.11 13.41
N LYS A 259 -18.75 -1.35 12.51
CA LYS A 259 -17.67 -2.30 12.73
C LYS A 259 -16.47 -1.75 13.48
N ILE A 260 -16.15 -0.46 13.31
CA ILE A 260 -14.95 0.15 13.91
C ILE A 260 -15.29 1.20 14.98
N GLY A 261 -16.56 1.53 15.16
CA GLY A 261 -17.03 2.56 16.07
C GLY A 261 -16.92 3.97 15.50
N ALA A 262 -17.81 4.86 15.97
CA ALA A 262 -17.95 6.22 15.47
C ALA A 262 -16.65 7.05 15.54
N ARG A 263 -15.86 6.89 16.61
CA ARG A 263 -14.62 7.67 16.82
C ARG A 263 -13.56 7.34 15.76
N ILE A 264 -13.27 6.05 15.55
CA ILE A 264 -12.28 5.60 14.57
C ILE A 264 -12.74 5.97 13.17
N TYR A 265 -14.03 5.74 12.89
CA TYR A 265 -14.63 6.08 11.61
C TYR A 265 -14.54 7.59 11.31
N SER A 266 -14.89 8.45 12.27
CA SER A 266 -14.83 9.91 12.10
C SER A 266 -13.43 10.38 11.70
N ARG A 267 -12.40 9.93 12.44
CA ARG A 267 -10.99 10.28 12.16
C ARG A 267 -10.56 9.76 10.80
N LEU A 268 -10.91 8.53 10.47
CA LEU A 268 -10.56 7.93 9.20
C LEU A 268 -11.20 8.66 8.02
N MET A 269 -12.44 9.12 8.16
CA MET A 269 -13.13 9.90 7.13
C MET A 269 -12.58 11.33 6.96
N GLU A 270 -11.99 11.90 8.00
CA GLU A 270 -11.31 13.19 7.92
C GLU A 270 -9.93 13.05 7.25
N MET A 271 -9.17 12.01 7.62
CA MET A 271 -7.84 11.74 7.07
C MET A 271 -7.88 11.24 5.62
N CYS A 272 -8.91 10.49 5.22
CA CYS A 272 -8.93 9.78 3.95
C CYS A 272 -10.08 10.20 3.05
N LYS A 273 -9.77 10.45 1.77
CA LYS A 273 -10.79 10.57 0.73
C LYS A 273 -11.33 9.20 0.34
N LYS A 274 -12.66 9.07 0.33
CA LYS A 274 -13.36 7.85 -0.07
C LYS A 274 -13.22 7.56 -1.56
N VAL A 275 -12.91 6.30 -1.88
CA VAL A 275 -12.87 5.74 -3.23
C VAL A 275 -13.68 4.45 -3.24
N ASN A 276 -14.91 4.52 -3.76
CA ASN A 276 -15.79 3.35 -3.84
C ASN A 276 -15.50 2.54 -5.11
N LEU A 277 -15.45 1.22 -4.97
CA LEU A 277 -15.34 0.25 -6.05
C LEU A 277 -16.59 -0.62 -6.08
N GLU A 278 -17.08 -0.85 -7.28
CA GLU A 278 -18.23 -1.70 -7.57
C GLU A 278 -17.87 -2.60 -8.76
N GLY A 279 -18.67 -3.63 -8.99
CA GLY A 279 -18.46 -4.59 -10.07
C GLY A 279 -18.53 -6.03 -9.58
N LYS A 280 -18.24 -6.94 -10.50
CA LYS A 280 -18.13 -8.37 -10.22
C LYS A 280 -16.71 -8.71 -9.76
N ASP A 281 -16.59 -9.77 -8.97
CA ASP A 281 -15.30 -10.29 -8.51
C ASP A 281 -14.45 -10.71 -9.70
N TYR A 282 -13.27 -10.09 -9.86
CA TYR A 282 -12.36 -10.36 -10.97
C TYR A 282 -11.91 -11.83 -11.01
N ARG A 283 -11.82 -12.49 -9.84
CA ARG A 283 -11.39 -13.89 -9.71
C ARG A 283 -12.37 -14.88 -10.35
N HIS A 284 -13.61 -14.46 -10.57
CA HIS A 284 -14.67 -15.31 -11.15
C HIS A 284 -14.97 -14.96 -12.62
N ILE A 285 -14.27 -13.99 -13.20
CA ILE A 285 -14.50 -13.49 -14.56
C ILE A 285 -13.43 -14.00 -15.53
N GLN A 286 -12.25 -14.40 -15.04
CA GLN A 286 -11.24 -15.04 -15.88
C GLN A 286 -11.66 -16.51 -16.15
N PRO A 287 -11.69 -16.96 -17.42
CA PRO A 287 -11.91 -18.35 -17.77
C PRO A 287 -10.74 -19.25 -17.35
#